data_AF-A0A967WBP4-F1
#
_entry.id   AF-A0A967WBP4-F1
#
_cell.length_a   1.000
_cell.length_b   1.000
_cell.length_c   1.000
_cell.angle_alpha   90.00
_cell.angle_beta   90.00
_cell.angle_gamma   90.00
#
_symmetry.space_group_name_H-M   'P 1'
#
loop_
_entity.id
_entity.type
_entity.pdbx_description
1 polymer ?
#
loop_
_entity_poly.entity_id
_entity_poly.type
_entity_poly.pdbx_seq_one_letter_code
_entity_poly.pdbx_strand_id
1 'polypeptide(L)' 'MPQTRASNLMAAAQMCADNGAQIISMSLGGSSKALPEEKTFNALFEQGVLSVAAAGNQADDKDHFPASYPSVVSVGAIDV' A
#
# COMPACT_ATOMS: atom_id res chain seq x y z
N MET A 1 7.87 -3.23 17.28
CA MET A 1 6.67 -3.77 16.60
C MET A 1 7.16 -4.65 15.46
N PRO A 2 6.62 -5.86 15.24
CA PRO A 2 7.07 -6.70 14.14
C PRO A 2 6.81 -5.92 12.84
N GLN A 3 7.85 -5.65 12.06
CA GLN A 3 7.66 -5.00 10.77
C GLN A 3 6.84 -5.95 9.91
N THR A 4 5.68 -5.50 9.42
CA THR A 4 4.88 -6.24 8.44
C THR A 4 5.79 -6.52 7.25
N ARG A 5 6.19 -7.78 7.05
CA ARG A 5 6.98 -8.16 5.89
C ARG A 5 6.13 -7.94 4.66
N ALA A 6 6.73 -7.44 3.57
CA ALA A 6 6.03 -7.24 2.29
C ALA A 6 5.27 -8.49 1.85
N SER A 7 5.77 -9.69 2.15
CA SER A 7 5.08 -10.96 1.89
C SER A 7 3.70 -11.08 2.56
N ASN A 8 3.57 -10.62 3.80
CA ASN A 8 2.32 -10.71 4.55
C ASN A 8 1.32 -9.67 4.04
N LEU A 9 1.82 -8.48 3.69
CA LEU A 9 1.02 -7.42 3.10
C LEU A 9 0.43 -7.84 1.75
N MET A 10 1.26 -8.38 0.85
CA MET A 10 0.81 -8.91 -0.44
C MET A 10 -0.23 -10.01 -0.28
N ALA A 11 -0.01 -10.96 0.63
CA ALA A 11 -0.95 -12.05 0.89
C ALA A 11 -2.29 -11.54 1.43
N ALA A 12 -2.27 -10.57 2.35
CA ALA A 12 -3.48 -9.95 2.88
C ALA A 12 -4.23 -9.16 1.82
N ALA A 13 -3.53 -8.38 0.99
CA ALA A 13 -4.14 -7.59 -0.08
C ALA A 13 -4.81 -8.49 -1.13
N GLN A 14 -4.17 -9.60 -1.51
CA GLN A 14 -4.78 -10.58 -2.41
C GLN A 14 -6.02 -11.22 -1.78
N MET A 15 -5.96 -11.61 -0.50
CA MET A 15 -7.11 -12.16 0.22
C MET A 15 -8.29 -11.17 0.25
N CYS A 16 -8.03 -9.88 0.42
CA CYS A 16 -9.08 -8.86 0.34
C CYS A 16 -9.72 -8.82 -1.05
N ALA A 17 -8.92 -8.82 -2.11
CA ALA A 17 -9.41 -8.82 -3.48
C ALA A 17 -10.20 -10.09 -3.82
N ASP A 18 -9.71 -11.25 -3.41
CA ASP A 18 -10.37 -12.55 -3.60
C ASP A 18 -11.73 -12.60 -2.88
N ASN A 19 -11.86 -11.89 -1.76
CA ASN A 19 -13.12 -11.73 -1.02
C ASN A 19 -14.04 -10.65 -1.61
N GLY A 20 -13.71 -10.08 -2.77
CA GLY A 20 -14.51 -9.07 -3.47
C GLY A 20 -14.37 -7.65 -2.93
N ALA A 21 -13.29 -7.34 -2.18
CA ALA A 21 -13.03 -5.98 -1.75
C ALA A 21 -12.70 -5.10 -2.95
N GLN A 22 -13.41 -3.97 -3.08
CA GLN A 22 -13.16 -2.97 -4.12
C GLN A 22 -12.15 -1.90 -3.66
N ILE A 23 -11.99 -1.74 -2.35
CA ILE A 23 -11.09 -0.75 -1.74
C ILE A 23 -10.31 -1.42 -0.61
N ILE A 24 -8.99 -1.27 -0.62
CA ILE A 24 -8.08 -1.75 0.42
C ILE A 24 -7.42 -0.54 1.08
N SER A 25 -7.68 -0.36 2.39
CA SER A 25 -7.08 0.71 3.19
C SER A 25 -5.92 0.18 4.03
N MET A 26 -4.75 0.80 3.88
CA MET A 26 -3.49 0.38 4.48
C MET A 26 -2.85 1.55 5.22
N SER A 27 -3.15 1.68 6.52
CA SER A 27 -2.48 2.66 7.39
C SER A 27 -1.10 2.17 7.83
N LEU A 28 -0.26 1.86 6.84
CA LEU A 28 1.11 1.38 7.01
C LEU A 28 1.98 1.91 5.87
N GLY A 29 3.28 1.88 6.09
CA GLY A 29 4.27 2.28 5.10
C GLY A 29 5.67 1.87 5.56
N GLY A 30 6.56 1.65 4.60
CA GLY A 30 7.96 1.28 4.82
C GLY A 30 8.86 2.00 3.83
N SER A 31 10.14 2.13 4.17
CA SER A 31 11.12 2.86 3.37
C SER A 31 11.73 2.05 2.22
N SER A 32 11.30 0.80 2.01
CA SER A 32 11.93 -0.13 1.09
C SER A 32 10.96 -0.59 0.02
N LYS A 33 11.32 -0.33 -1.23
CA LYS A 33 10.62 -0.86 -2.41
C LYS A 33 10.92 -2.35 -2.57
N ALA A 34 9.89 -3.16 -2.78
CA ALA A 34 10.03 -4.52 -3.25
C ALA A 34 9.37 -4.70 -4.64
N LEU A 35 10.10 -5.31 -5.59
CA LEU A 35 9.56 -5.59 -6.93
C LEU A 35 8.32 -6.50 -6.92
N PRO A 36 8.25 -7.57 -6.09
CA PRO A 36 7.05 -8.39 -5.99
C PRO A 36 5.83 -7.61 -5.44
N GLU A 37 6.09 -6.68 -4.53
CA GLU A 37 5.05 -5.85 -3.91
C GLU A 37 4.44 -4.88 -4.92
N GLU A 38 5.28 -4.18 -5.68
CA GLU A 38 4.84 -3.32 -6.79
C GLU A 38 3.97 -4.07 -7.80
N LYS A 39 4.40 -5.28 -8.20
CA LYS A 39 3.63 -6.11 -9.14
C LYS A 39 2.28 -6.52 -8.57
N THR A 40 2.21 -6.80 -7.27
CA THR A 40 0.97 -7.18 -6.60
C THR A 40 -0.02 -6.01 -6.62
N PHE A 41 0.41 -4.80 -6.23
CA PHE A 41 -0.46 -3.62 -6.25
C PHE A 41 -0.87 -3.20 -7.66
N ASN A 42 0.01 -3.36 -8.65
CA ASN A 42 -0.36 -3.14 -10.05
C ASN A 42 -1.43 -4.14 -10.52
N ALA A 43 -1.29 -5.43 -10.19
CA ALA A 43 -2.28 -6.43 -10.55
C ALA A 43 -3.64 -6.19 -9.85
N LEU A 44 -3.63 -5.73 -8.60
CA LEU A 44 -4.85 -5.36 -7.87
C LEU A 44 -5.55 -4.16 -8.53
N PHE A 45 -4.79 -3.16 -8.94
CA PHE A 45 -5.32 -2.00 -9.67
C PHE A 45 -5.94 -2.40 -11.02
N GLU A 46 -5.28 -3.29 -11.78
CA GLU A 46 -5.81 -3.84 -13.03
C GLU A 46 -7.09 -4.67 -12.83
N GLN A 47 -7.24 -5.30 -11.66
CA GLN A 47 -8.46 -6.00 -11.24
C GLN A 47 -9.59 -5.06 -10.77
N GLY A 48 -9.34 -3.74 -10.77
CA GLY A 48 -10.32 -2.73 -10.33
C GLY A 48 -10.38 -2.52 -8.82
N VAL A 49 -9.38 -3.00 -8.07
CA VAL A 49 -9.28 -2.80 -6.62
C VAL A 49 -8.46 -1.56 -6.34
N LEU A 50 -9.07 -0.57 -5.69
CA LEU A 50 -8.40 0.67 -5.29
C LEU A 50 -7.61 0.46 -4.00
N SER A 51 -6.30 0.64 -4.06
CA SER A 51 -5.42 0.56 -2.90
C SER A 51 -5.11 1.96 -2.37
N VAL A 52 -5.25 2.16 -1.05
CA VAL A 52 -5.00 3.43 -0.36
C VAL A 52 -4.00 3.20 0.76
N ALA A 53 -2.90 3.97 0.79
CA ALA A 53 -1.87 3.84 1.81
C ALA A 53 -1.40 5.19 2.37
N ALA A 54 -0.83 5.16 3.57
CA ALA A 54 -0.34 6.36 4.25
C ALA A 54 0.99 6.84 3.64
N ALA A 55 1.09 8.15 3.37
CA ALA A 55 2.29 8.78 2.82
C ALA A 55 3.51 8.74 3.76
N GLY A 56 3.32 8.39 5.03
CA GLY A 56 4.35 8.38 6.07
C GLY A 56 4.13 9.45 7.14
N ASN A 57 4.71 9.22 8.32
CA ASN A 57 4.61 10.11 9.49
C ASN A 57 5.97 10.74 9.85
N GLN A 58 6.94 10.64 8.94
CA GLN A 58 8.33 11.03 9.16
C GLN A 58 8.59 12.50 8.81
N ALA A 59 7.60 13.18 8.23
CA ALA A 59 7.70 14.56 7.76
C ALA A 59 8.94 14.77 6.87
N ASP A 60 9.16 13.82 5.94
CA ASP A 60 10.23 13.88 4.96
C ASP A 60 9.69 13.67 3.53
N ASP A 61 10.54 14.00 2.56
CA ASP A 61 10.21 13.90 1.13
C ASP A 61 10.56 12.50 0.59
N LYS A 62 10.65 11.49 1.47
CA LYS A 62 11.06 10.15 1.08
C LYS A 62 9.87 9.34 0.61
N ASP A 63 10.14 8.44 -0.32
CA ASP A 63 9.16 7.47 -0.76
C ASP A 63 8.82 6.49 0.36
N HIS A 64 7.51 6.31 0.58
CA HIS A 64 6.96 5.35 1.51
C HIS A 64 6.17 4.31 0.74
N PHE A 65 6.60 3.05 0.79
CA PHE A 65 5.94 1.95 0.10
C PHE A 65 4.98 1.24 1.06
N PRO A 66 3.76 0.90 0.62
CA PRO A 66 3.28 0.93 -0.77
C PRO A 66 2.68 2.25 -1.27
N ALA A 67 2.60 3.31 -0.46
CA ALA A 67 1.94 4.57 -0.84
C ALA A 67 2.57 5.30 -2.05
N SER A 68 3.87 5.15 -2.29
CA SER A 68 4.59 5.74 -3.43
C SER A 68 4.47 4.92 -4.72
N TYR A 69 3.75 3.80 -4.74
CA TYR A 69 3.50 3.08 -5.99
C TYR A 69 2.48 3.83 -6.87
N PRO A 70 2.67 3.92 -8.20
CA PRO A 70 1.72 4.61 -9.08
C PRO A 70 0.29 4.05 -9.05
N SER A 71 0.13 2.79 -8.67
CA SER A 71 -1.14 2.07 -8.55
C SER A 71 -1.85 2.27 -7.20
N VAL A 72 -1.26 3.03 -6.27
CA VAL A 72 -1.75 3.23 -4.90
C VAL A 72 -2.00 4.71 -4.65
N VAL A 73 -3.12 5.02 -3.99
CA VAL A 73 -3.41 6.38 -3.55
C VAL A 73 -2.65 6.68 -2.27
N SER A 74 -1.75 7.66 -2.31
CA SER A 74 -1.03 8.18 -1.15
C SER A 74 -1.87 9.20 -0.38
N VAL A 75 -2.02 9.00 0.93
CA VAL A 75 -2.79 9.88 1.81
C VAL A 75 -1.86 10.56 2.81
N GLY A 76 -1.81 11.90 2.75
CA GLY A 76 -1.16 12.76 3.74
C GLY A 76 -2.13 13.25 4.81
N ALA A 77 -1.58 13.67 5.95
CA ALA A 77 -2.34 14.28 7.03
C ALA A 77 -2.27 15.82 6.94
N ILE A 78 -3.39 16.49 7.22
CA ILE A 78 -3.48 17.94 7.39
C ILE A 78 -4.04 18.26 8.78
N ASP A 79 -3.73 19.45 9.29
CA ASP A 79 -4.34 20.02 10.50
C ASP A 79 -5.46 21.02 10.12
N VAL A 80 -6.39 21.29 11.05
CA VAL A 80 -7.55 22.19 10.85
C VAL A 80 -7.59 23.37 11.81
#